data_AF-A0A358QZ01-F1
#
_entry.id   AF-A0A358QZ01-F1
#
_cell.length_a   1.000
_cell.length_b   1.000
_cell.length_c   1.000
_cell.angle_alpha   90.00
_cell.angle_beta   90.00
_cell.angle_gamma   90.00
#
_symmetry.space_group_name_H-M   'P 1'
#
loop_
_entity.id
_entity.type
_entity.pdbx_description
1 polymer ?
#
loop_
_entity_poly.entity_id
_entity_poly.type
_entity_poly.pdbx_seq_one_letter_code
_entity_poly.pdbx_strand_id
1 'polypeptide(L)'
;MDRLFNPFYSIDFIYSHGLIFLDQDHLKAYEVFTPVKRRDDKEWASTVYMLTADIELRSKAAPHINSVNREINWDGILSTDFGHGHRTAIYWSFGLWGGRSWGGWEDEEGNKVPKVDITSEGFSMGSTLQLVSLVAQAYRWGLSGKIPALAKVFNGM
;
A
#
# COMPACT_ATOMS: atom_id res chain seq x y z
N MET A 1 0.13 6.38 26.92
CA MET A 1 -0.77 7.53 26.75
C MET A 1 -0.82 7.92 25.28
N ASP A 2 -1.91 7.52 24.64
CA ASP A 2 -2.65 8.22 23.59
C ASP A 2 -1.93 8.74 22.35
N ARG A 3 -1.50 7.85 21.45
CA ARG A 3 -1.33 8.17 20.02
C ARG A 3 -1.66 7.01 19.07
N LEU A 4 -2.69 6.21 19.39
CA LEU A 4 -3.21 5.21 18.45
C LEU A 4 -4.15 5.81 17.39
N PHE A 5 -4.45 7.11 17.48
CA PHE A 5 -5.13 7.85 16.41
C PHE A 5 -4.29 9.03 15.99
N ASN A 6 -3.90 9.01 14.71
CA ASN A 6 -3.27 10.12 14.04
C ASN A 6 -4.30 11.26 13.95
N PRO A 7 -4.06 12.48 14.50
CA PRO A 7 -5.04 13.57 14.58
C PRO A 7 -5.41 14.19 13.23
N PHE A 8 -4.98 13.58 12.13
CA PHE A 8 -5.08 14.12 10.78
C PHE A 8 -6.37 13.77 10.04
N TYR A 9 -7.18 12.82 10.54
CA TYR A 9 -8.39 12.37 9.85
C TYR A 9 -9.63 12.53 10.72
N SER A 10 -10.69 13.08 10.13
CA SER A 10 -12.02 12.96 10.72
C SER A 10 -12.46 11.49 10.72
N ILE A 11 -13.28 11.12 11.69
CA ILE A 11 -13.83 9.77 11.77
C ILE A 11 -14.60 9.41 10.48
N ASP A 12 -15.27 10.39 9.87
CA ASP A 12 -15.99 10.26 8.60
C ASP A 12 -15.05 9.97 7.43
N PHE A 13 -13.82 10.50 7.44
CA PHE A 13 -12.80 10.20 6.43
C PHE A 13 -12.36 8.74 6.50
N ILE A 14 -12.11 8.24 7.72
CA ILE A 14 -11.76 6.83 7.96
C ILE A 14 -12.92 5.91 7.55
N TYR A 15 -14.17 6.28 7.83
CA TYR A 15 -15.35 5.50 7.42
C TYR A 15 -15.62 5.54 5.92
N SER A 16 -15.36 6.67 5.24
CA SER A 16 -15.60 6.82 3.80
C SER A 16 -14.51 6.17 2.94
N HIS A 17 -13.26 6.16 3.42
CA HIS A 17 -12.13 5.64 2.64
C HIS A 17 -11.60 4.30 3.15
N GLY A 18 -11.85 3.90 4.39
CA GLY A 18 -11.37 2.63 4.97
C GLY A 18 -9.85 2.50 5.11
N LEU A 19 -9.08 3.54 4.75
CA LEU A 19 -7.61 3.58 4.77
C LEU A 19 -7.10 4.40 5.95
N ILE A 20 -5.97 3.98 6.52
CA ILE A 20 -5.29 4.64 7.64
C ILE A 20 -3.93 5.16 7.15
N PHE A 21 -3.71 6.46 7.11
CA PHE A 21 -2.43 7.01 6.65
C PHE A 21 -1.45 7.21 7.81
N LEU A 22 -0.20 6.86 7.55
CA LEU A 22 0.89 6.88 8.53
C LEU A 22 1.26 8.30 8.96
N ASP A 23 1.26 9.22 8.00
CA ASP A 23 1.55 10.63 8.17
C ASP A 23 0.85 11.45 7.08
N GLN A 24 1.10 12.77 7.07
CA GLN A 24 0.56 13.69 6.06
C GLN A 24 1.18 13.49 4.68
N ASP A 25 2.43 13.04 4.59
CA ASP A 25 3.12 12.90 3.31
C ASP A 25 2.63 11.66 2.56
N HIS A 26 2.30 10.59 3.29
CA HIS A 26 1.63 9.41 2.77
C HIS A 26 0.27 9.79 2.17
N LEU A 27 -0.57 10.54 2.90
CA LEU A 27 -1.85 11.01 2.37
C LEU A 27 -1.69 11.84 1.10
N LYS A 28 -0.82 12.86 1.14
CA LYS A 28 -0.62 13.74 -0.01
C LYS A 28 -0.16 12.95 -1.24
N ALA A 29 0.80 12.05 -1.06
CA ALA A 29 1.29 11.20 -2.15
C ALA A 29 0.16 10.30 -2.69
N TYR A 30 -0.62 9.68 -1.81
CA TYR A 30 -1.78 8.89 -2.22
C TYR A 30 -2.80 9.71 -3.03
N GLU A 31 -3.11 10.93 -2.60
CA GLU A 31 -4.09 11.79 -3.29
C GLU A 31 -3.60 12.28 -4.66
N VAL A 32 -2.29 12.51 -4.81
CA VAL A 32 -1.67 12.85 -6.11
C VAL A 32 -1.87 11.72 -7.12
N PHE A 33 -1.67 10.46 -6.69
CA PHE A 33 -1.77 9.30 -7.56
C PHE A 33 -3.18 8.70 -7.61
N THR A 34 -4.07 9.07 -6.70
CA THR A 34 -5.45 8.59 -6.62
C THR A 34 -6.44 9.77 -6.62
N PRO A 35 -6.54 10.49 -7.76
CA PRO A 35 -7.56 11.53 -7.91
C PRO A 35 -8.95 10.92 -7.73
N VAL A 36 -9.96 11.73 -7.41
CA VAL A 36 -11.34 11.28 -7.06
C VAL A 36 -11.86 10.16 -7.96
N LYS A 37 -11.69 10.28 -9.29
CA LYS A 37 -12.11 9.27 -10.28
C LYS A 37 -11.47 7.88 -10.13
N ARG A 38 -10.39 7.76 -9.38
CA ARG A 38 -9.62 6.52 -9.11
C ARG A 38 -9.81 6.00 -7.69
N ARG A 39 -10.51 6.71 -6.81
CA ARG A 39 -10.70 6.30 -5.41
C ARG A 39 -11.61 5.07 -5.29
N ASP A 40 -12.58 4.91 -6.17
CA ASP A 40 -13.48 3.74 -6.15
C ASP A 40 -12.86 2.50 -6.83
N ASP A 41 -11.75 2.69 -7.57
CA ASP A 41 -10.97 1.61 -8.14
C ASP A 41 -10.08 1.00 -7.06
N LYS A 42 -10.67 0.09 -6.27
CA LYS A 42 -10.00 -0.53 -5.13
C LYS A 42 -8.69 -1.23 -5.49
N GLU A 43 -8.54 -1.71 -6.73
CA GLU A 43 -7.30 -2.29 -7.23
C GLU A 43 -6.21 -1.23 -7.33
N TRP A 44 -6.49 -0.14 -8.03
CA TRP A 44 -5.57 0.99 -8.13
C TRP A 44 -5.28 1.63 -6.77
N ALA A 45 -6.33 1.98 -6.05
CA ALA A 45 -6.22 2.71 -4.79
C ALA A 45 -5.47 1.92 -3.72
N SER A 46 -5.72 0.62 -3.53
CA SER A 46 -4.95 -0.19 -2.57
C SER A 46 -3.47 -0.32 -2.95
N THR A 47 -3.18 -0.48 -4.25
CA THR A 47 -1.82 -0.59 -4.77
C THR A 47 -1.05 0.71 -4.55
N VAL A 48 -1.63 1.84 -4.95
CA VAL A 48 -1.01 3.17 -4.77
C VAL A 48 -0.85 3.52 -3.30
N TYR A 49 -1.83 3.18 -2.46
CA TYR A 49 -1.71 3.36 -1.01
C TYR A 49 -0.48 2.63 -0.46
N MET A 50 -0.23 1.39 -0.87
CA MET A 50 0.98 0.68 -0.45
C MET A 50 2.27 1.32 -0.99
N LEU A 51 2.31 1.67 -2.28
CA LEU A 51 3.48 2.28 -2.94
C LEU A 51 3.80 3.69 -2.42
N THR A 52 2.86 4.34 -1.75
CA THR A 52 3.04 5.70 -1.21
C THR A 52 3.24 5.74 0.31
N ALA A 53 3.28 4.58 0.95
CA ALA A 53 3.28 4.47 2.40
C ALA A 53 4.55 4.99 3.08
N ASP A 54 5.71 4.65 2.52
CA ASP A 54 7.02 4.97 3.09
C ASP A 54 7.82 5.90 2.17
N ILE A 55 8.77 6.65 2.75
CA ILE A 55 9.59 7.60 1.99
C ILE A 55 10.42 6.93 0.89
N GLU A 56 10.97 5.74 1.13
CA GLU A 56 11.75 5.02 0.13
C GLU A 56 10.83 4.52 -0.98
N LEU A 57 9.67 3.93 -0.65
CA LEU A 57 8.67 3.53 -1.64
C LEU A 57 8.22 4.72 -2.48
N ARG A 58 7.89 5.85 -1.85
CA ARG A 58 7.47 7.08 -2.54
C ARG A 58 8.55 7.59 -3.48
N SER A 59 9.77 7.76 -2.99
CA SER A 59 10.84 8.37 -3.78
C SER A 59 11.25 7.52 -4.99
N LYS A 60 11.18 6.20 -4.86
CA LYS A 60 11.63 5.26 -5.88
C LYS A 60 10.50 4.76 -6.79
N ALA A 61 9.29 4.51 -6.28
CA ALA A 61 8.18 3.98 -7.07
C ALA A 61 7.36 5.08 -7.77
N ALA A 62 7.25 6.28 -7.20
CA ALA A 62 6.43 7.36 -7.77
C ALA A 62 6.71 7.70 -9.25
N PRO A 63 7.97 7.74 -9.72
CA PRO A 63 8.28 7.99 -11.14
C PRO A 63 7.68 6.95 -12.11
N HIS A 64 7.30 5.78 -11.60
CA HIS A 64 6.79 4.67 -12.39
C HIS A 64 5.25 4.55 -12.34
N ILE A 65 4.56 5.49 -11.68
CA ILE A 65 3.10 5.48 -11.54
C ILE A 65 2.49 6.55 -12.45
N ASN A 66 1.66 6.13 -13.41
CA ASN A 66 0.89 7.01 -14.27
C ASN A 66 -0.60 6.93 -13.92
N SER A 67 -1.04 7.85 -13.05
CA SER A 67 -2.43 7.91 -12.55
C SER A 67 -3.44 8.34 -13.62
N VAL A 68 -3.00 9.08 -14.64
CA VAL A 68 -3.84 9.50 -15.76
C VAL A 68 -4.27 8.27 -16.56
N ASN A 69 -3.30 7.45 -16.98
CA ASN A 69 -3.53 6.28 -17.82
C ASN A 69 -3.88 5.00 -17.04
N ARG A 70 -3.79 5.02 -15.70
CA ARG A 70 -3.97 3.83 -14.84
C ARG A 70 -2.90 2.76 -15.11
N GLU A 71 -1.65 3.20 -15.23
CA GLU A 71 -0.51 2.34 -15.57
C GLU A 71 0.53 2.40 -14.45
N ILE A 72 1.14 1.25 -14.16
CA ILE A 72 2.28 1.13 -13.25
C ILE A 72 3.38 0.41 -14.03
N ASN A 73 4.53 1.07 -14.21
CA ASN A 73 5.72 0.47 -14.79
C ASN A 73 6.42 -0.39 -13.72
N TRP A 74 5.90 -1.61 -13.54
CA TRP A 74 6.44 -2.56 -12.57
C TRP A 74 7.87 -2.99 -12.89
N ASP A 75 8.29 -3.04 -14.16
CA ASP A 75 9.65 -3.38 -14.56
C ASP A 75 10.63 -2.37 -13.96
N GLY A 76 10.35 -1.08 -14.16
CA GLY A 76 11.18 0.00 -13.62
C GLY A 76 11.17 0.07 -12.08
N ILE A 77 10.05 -0.27 -11.44
CA ILE A 77 10.02 -0.37 -9.97
C ILE A 77 10.92 -1.52 -9.51
N LEU A 78 10.79 -2.71 -10.09
CA LEU A 78 11.51 -3.90 -9.63
C LEU A 78 13.02 -3.87 -9.95
N SER A 79 13.43 -3.12 -10.99
CA SER A 79 14.83 -2.86 -11.30
C SER A 79 15.47 -1.82 -10.37
N THR A 80 14.67 -1.11 -9.57
CA THR A 80 15.20 -0.18 -8.58
C THR A 80 15.76 -0.93 -7.37
N ASP A 81 16.90 -0.45 -6.85
CA ASP A 81 17.48 -0.97 -5.62
C ASP A 81 16.57 -0.65 -4.43
N PHE A 82 16.11 -1.68 -3.72
CA PHE A 82 15.24 -1.58 -2.56
C PHE A 82 15.80 -2.47 -1.45
N GLY A 83 15.75 -1.97 -0.21
CA GLY A 83 15.92 -2.82 0.96
C GLY A 83 14.96 -4.01 0.94
N HIS A 84 15.36 -5.13 1.54
CA HIS A 84 14.61 -6.38 1.47
C HIS A 84 13.13 -6.24 1.89
N GLY A 85 12.85 -5.55 3.01
CA GLY A 85 11.49 -5.29 3.47
C GLY A 85 10.67 -4.41 2.51
N HIS A 86 11.28 -3.42 1.87
CA HIS A 86 10.62 -2.59 0.85
C HIS A 86 10.33 -3.37 -0.43
N ARG A 87 11.27 -4.24 -0.85
CA ARG A 87 11.06 -5.14 -1.98
C ARG A 87 9.87 -6.08 -1.73
N THR A 88 9.72 -6.60 -0.51
CA THR A 88 8.52 -7.33 -0.09
C THR A 88 7.24 -6.49 -0.22
N ALA A 89 7.26 -5.22 0.22
CA ALA A 89 6.13 -4.31 0.07
C ALA A 89 5.76 -4.05 -1.42
N ILE A 90 6.75 -3.98 -2.31
CA ILE A 90 6.52 -3.93 -3.77
C ILE A 90 5.79 -5.20 -4.24
N TYR A 91 6.25 -6.39 -3.85
CA TYR A 91 5.57 -7.63 -4.23
C TYR A 91 4.14 -7.72 -3.69
N TRP A 92 3.89 -7.25 -2.47
CA TRP A 92 2.54 -7.09 -1.94
C TRP A 92 1.69 -6.15 -2.79
N SER A 93 2.23 -4.99 -3.14
CA SER A 93 1.56 -4.01 -4.02
C SER A 93 1.22 -4.63 -5.37
N PHE A 94 2.13 -5.40 -5.95
CA PHE A 94 1.91 -6.13 -7.19
C PHE A 94 0.78 -7.17 -7.06
N GLY A 95 0.72 -7.87 -5.92
CA GLY A 95 -0.37 -8.81 -5.61
C GLY A 95 -1.74 -8.12 -5.54
N LEU A 96 -1.82 -6.90 -5.01
CA LEU A 96 -3.05 -6.11 -4.94
C LEU A 96 -3.56 -5.66 -6.32
N TRP A 97 -2.64 -5.45 -7.26
CA TRP A 97 -2.89 -4.94 -8.61
C TRP A 97 -3.62 -5.91 -9.55
N GLY A 98 -3.86 -7.17 -9.16
CA GLY A 98 -4.91 -8.06 -9.68
C GLY A 98 -4.96 -8.44 -11.18
N GLY A 99 -4.29 -7.74 -12.11
CA GLY A 99 -4.71 -7.73 -13.52
C GLY A 99 -3.72 -8.25 -14.56
N ARG A 100 -2.46 -8.51 -14.22
CA ARG A 100 -1.52 -9.21 -15.10
C ARG A 100 -0.74 -10.21 -14.26
N SER A 101 -1.36 -11.38 -14.10
CA SER A 101 -0.76 -12.58 -13.53
C SER A 101 0.71 -12.65 -13.89
N TRP A 102 1.55 -12.68 -12.86
CA TRP A 102 3.00 -12.80 -12.93
C TRP A 102 3.44 -13.79 -14.02
N GLY A 103 3.74 -13.27 -15.22
CA GLY A 103 3.94 -14.07 -16.44
C GLY A 103 5.34 -14.68 -16.56
N GLY A 104 6.15 -14.51 -15.52
CA GLY A 104 7.60 -14.55 -15.63
C GLY A 104 8.10 -13.14 -15.94
N TRP A 105 8.78 -12.54 -14.98
CA TRP A 105 9.52 -11.30 -15.16
C TRP A 105 10.96 -11.70 -15.38
N GLU A 106 11.69 -10.96 -16.18
CA GLU A 106 13.11 -11.17 -16.37
C GLU A 106 13.87 -10.03 -15.68
N ASP A 107 14.95 -10.33 -14.96
CA ASP A 107 15.87 -9.31 -14.46
C ASP A 107 16.63 -8.62 -15.61
N GLU A 108 17.49 -7.65 -15.31
CA GLU A 108 18.26 -6.94 -16.34
C GLU A 108 19.17 -7.88 -17.15
N GLU A 109 19.47 -9.06 -16.60
CA GLU A 109 20.25 -10.13 -17.20
C GLU A 109 19.39 -11.17 -17.95
N GLY A 110 18.07 -11.00 -18.02
CA GLY A 110 17.16 -11.91 -18.72
C GLY A 110 16.73 -13.14 -17.92
N ASN A 111 17.05 -13.24 -16.62
CA ASN A 111 16.68 -14.38 -15.79
C ASN A 111 15.28 -14.23 -15.21
N LYS A 112 14.52 -15.33 -15.20
CA LYS A 112 13.19 -15.33 -14.60
C LYS A 112 13.24 -15.03 -13.11
N VAL A 113 12.66 -13.90 -12.70
CA VAL A 113 12.42 -13.55 -11.31
C VAL A 113 11.51 -14.62 -10.71
N PRO A 114 11.96 -15.28 -9.62
CA PRO A 114 11.26 -16.42 -9.05
C PRO A 114 9.91 -16.00 -8.50
N LYS A 115 8.97 -16.96 -8.47
CA LYS A 115 7.72 -16.72 -7.77
C LYS A 115 7.97 -16.59 -6.26
N VAL A 116 7.55 -15.49 -5.68
CA VAL A 116 7.67 -15.10 -4.27
C VAL A 116 6.32 -15.33 -3.62
N ASP A 117 6.33 -16.10 -2.54
CA ASP A 117 5.20 -16.16 -1.62
C ASP A 117 5.15 -14.87 -0.82
N ILE A 118 4.34 -13.92 -1.28
CA ILE A 118 4.18 -12.61 -0.64
C ILE A 118 3.72 -12.75 0.82
N THR A 119 3.00 -13.83 1.16
CA THR A 119 2.47 -14.03 2.51
C THR A 119 3.58 -14.41 3.48
N SER A 120 4.45 -15.34 3.09
CA SER A 120 5.60 -15.74 3.93
C SER A 120 6.62 -14.62 4.05
N GLU A 121 6.86 -13.87 2.98
CA GLU A 121 7.78 -12.74 2.99
C GLU A 121 7.24 -11.56 3.79
N GLY A 122 5.93 -11.48 4.06
CA GLY A 122 5.32 -10.34 4.76
C GLY A 122 5.96 -10.01 6.12
N PHE A 123 6.59 -10.99 6.77
CA PHE A 123 7.31 -10.80 8.04
C PHE A 123 8.66 -10.07 7.90
N SER A 124 9.23 -9.96 6.69
CA SER A 124 10.46 -9.20 6.45
C SER A 124 10.23 -7.68 6.34
N MET A 125 8.97 -7.26 6.18
CA MET A 125 8.59 -5.85 6.26
C MET A 125 8.75 -5.31 7.68
N GLY A 126 9.11 -4.02 7.82
CA GLY A 126 8.99 -3.32 9.08
C GLY A 126 7.52 -3.24 9.54
N SER A 127 7.27 -3.14 10.85
CA SER A 127 5.93 -3.16 11.44
C SER A 127 4.95 -2.16 10.83
N THR A 128 5.44 -0.99 10.44
CA THR A 128 4.66 0.03 9.74
C THR A 128 4.18 -0.43 8.36
N LEU A 129 5.06 -1.03 7.56
CA LEU A 129 4.70 -1.56 6.23
C LEU A 129 3.81 -2.80 6.34
N GLN A 130 4.00 -3.64 7.37
CA GLN A 130 3.08 -4.73 7.69
C GLN A 130 1.66 -4.20 7.95
N LEU A 131 1.50 -3.18 8.79
CA LEU A 131 0.20 -2.56 9.05
C LEU A 131 -0.44 -2.03 7.76
N VAL A 132 0.31 -1.30 6.94
CA VAL A 132 -0.20 -0.76 5.67
C VAL A 132 -0.62 -1.88 4.73
N SER A 133 0.15 -2.97 4.60
CA SER A 133 -0.23 -4.09 3.74
C SER A 133 -1.56 -4.73 4.16
N LEU A 134 -1.80 -4.88 5.47
CA LEU A 134 -3.06 -5.38 6.00
C LEU A 134 -4.22 -4.43 5.71
N VAL A 135 -4.03 -3.12 5.90
CA VAL A 135 -5.04 -2.10 5.60
C VAL A 135 -5.36 -2.07 4.10
N ALA A 136 -4.33 -2.13 3.25
CA ALA A 136 -4.46 -2.16 1.80
C ALA A 136 -5.23 -3.41 1.34
N GLN A 137 -4.90 -4.58 1.90
CA GLN A 137 -5.59 -5.84 1.62
C GLN A 137 -7.06 -5.78 2.04
N ALA A 138 -7.34 -5.31 3.26
CA ALA A 138 -8.70 -5.16 3.76
C ALA A 138 -9.52 -4.22 2.86
N TYR A 139 -8.94 -3.10 2.48
CA TYR A 139 -9.56 -2.13 1.59
C TYR A 139 -9.81 -2.70 0.18
N ARG A 140 -8.82 -3.37 -0.42
CA ARG A 140 -8.90 -4.01 -1.75
C ARG A 140 -10.08 -4.97 -1.87
N TRP A 141 -10.34 -5.73 -0.81
CA TRP A 141 -11.41 -6.73 -0.75
C TRP A 141 -12.71 -6.19 -0.13
N GLY A 142 -12.76 -4.91 0.24
CA GLY A 142 -13.92 -4.33 0.88
C GLY A 142 -14.26 -4.98 2.21
N LEU A 143 -13.26 -5.47 2.95
CA LEU A 143 -13.43 -5.99 4.31
C LEU A 143 -13.73 -4.81 5.23
N SER A 144 -15.00 -4.42 5.28
CA SER A 144 -15.53 -3.47 6.27
C SER A 144 -15.86 -4.23 7.54
N GLY A 145 -14.83 -4.47 8.36
CA GLY A 145 -15.06 -4.83 9.74
C GLY A 145 -15.72 -3.64 10.45
N LYS A 146 -16.78 -3.86 11.23
CA LYS A 146 -17.03 -3.00 12.39
C LYS A 146 -15.78 -3.15 13.27
N ILE A 147 -14.77 -2.30 13.09
CA ILE A 147 -13.65 -2.23 14.01
C ILE A 147 -14.32 -1.96 15.36
N PRO A 148 -14.33 -2.92 16.31
CA PRO A 148 -14.95 -2.69 17.59
C PRO A 148 -14.32 -1.43 18.14
N ALA A 149 -15.15 -0.41 18.38
CA ALA A 149 -14.67 0.91 18.72
C ALA A 149 -13.58 0.77 19.80
N LEU A 150 -12.36 1.20 19.46
CA LEU A 150 -11.24 1.36 20.40
C LEU A 150 -11.63 2.25 21.60
N ALA A 151 -12.83 2.85 21.59
CA ALA A 151 -13.48 3.61 22.64
C ALA A 151 -13.68 2.88 23.99
N LYS A 152 -13.49 1.55 24.09
CA LYS A 152 -13.55 0.86 25.39
C LYS A 152 -12.20 0.65 26.08
N VAL A 153 -11.07 0.86 25.42
CA VAL A 153 -9.74 0.67 26.04
C VAL A 153 -9.25 1.93 26.78
N PHE A 154 -9.79 3.11 26.45
CA PHE A 154 -9.37 4.39 27.06
C PHE A 154 -10.37 4.98 28.07
N ASN A 155 -11.53 4.35 28.29
CA ASN A 155 -12.48 4.77 29.33
C ASN A 155 -12.28 4.02 30.66
N GLY A 156 -11.10 3.42 30.86
CA GLY A 156 -10.76 2.63 32.02
C GLY A 156 -9.33 2.83 32.54
N MET A 157 -8.67 3.94 32.16
CA MET A 157 -7.43 4.41 32.79
C MET A 157 -7.57 5.88 33.15
#